data_AF-A0A497EHZ4-F1
#
_entry.id   AF-A0A497EHZ4-F1
#
_cell.length_a   1.000
_cell.length_b   1.000
_cell.length_c   1.000
_cell.angle_alpha   90.00
_cell.angle_beta   90.00
_cell.angle_gamma   90.00
#
_symmetry.space_group_name_H-M   'P 1'
#
loop_
_entity.id
_entity.type
_entity.pdbx_description
1 polymer ?
#
loop_
_entity_poly.entity_id
_entity_poly.type
_entity_poly.pdbx_seq_one_letter_code
_entity_poly.pdbx_strand_id
1 'polypeptide(L)'
;MQCKLCKAKTKYEFCNRCFPSVIERRIRRYTRLNKLFKKGDIIYIQGKIAKYFIPRILEDLPVKITKKRSEAKKIITDDTADTIIEQFLSELFPGLKKKEKKERKIIPLLLPITDKEAERFAKLKHIKYKPPKRNKRIASLLEELERTTPDIRYKLLRTIKKLKGIR
;
A
#
# COMPACT_ATOMS: atom_id res chain seq x y z
N MET A 1 -11.88 -16.92 -17.71
CA MET A 1 -11.68 -15.53 -18.18
C MET A 1 -10.32 -15.41 -18.88
N GLN A 2 -10.07 -14.30 -19.57
CA GLN A 2 -8.80 -13.99 -20.22
C GLN A 2 -8.09 -12.84 -19.49
N CYS A 3 -6.76 -12.85 -19.51
CA CYS A 3 -5.96 -11.77 -18.93
C CYS A 3 -6.21 -10.47 -19.68
N LYS A 4 -6.50 -9.38 -18.97
CA LYS A 4 -6.74 -8.07 -19.60
C LYS A 4 -5.54 -7.52 -20.38
N LEU A 5 -4.30 -7.96 -20.08
CA LEU A 5 -3.08 -7.48 -20.77
C LEU A 5 -2.63 -8.38 -21.92
N CYS A 6 -2.46 -9.69 -21.68
CA CYS A 6 -1.90 -10.60 -22.69
C CYS A 6 -2.90 -11.62 -23.25
N LYS A 7 -4.18 -11.52 -22.89
CA LYS A 7 -5.29 -12.41 -23.32
C LYS A 7 -5.14 -13.90 -22.97
N ALA A 8 -4.05 -14.33 -22.33
CA ALA A 8 -3.88 -15.69 -21.85
C ALA A 8 -5.02 -16.14 -20.91
N LYS A 9 -5.39 -17.43 -20.95
CA LYS A 9 -6.43 -18.01 -20.08
C LYS A 9 -5.99 -17.93 -18.61
N THR A 10 -6.87 -17.42 -17.75
CA THR A 10 -6.58 -17.23 -16.31
C THR A 10 -7.89 -17.23 -15.51
N LYS A 11 -7.79 -17.49 -14.20
CA LYS A 11 -8.89 -17.35 -13.23
C LYS A 11 -9.01 -15.93 -12.66
N TYR A 12 -8.00 -15.08 -12.90
CA TYR A 12 -7.91 -13.71 -12.39
C TYR A 12 -7.92 -12.69 -13.52
N GLU A 13 -8.22 -11.43 -13.21
CA GLU A 13 -8.17 -10.30 -14.15
C GLU A 13 -6.83 -10.18 -14.89
N PHE A 14 -5.71 -10.42 -14.17
CA PHE A 14 -4.37 -10.48 -14.73
C PHE A 14 -3.72 -11.84 -14.44
N CYS A 15 -3.06 -12.44 -15.43
CA CYS A 15 -2.30 -13.67 -15.26
C CYS A 15 -1.06 -13.45 -14.38
N ASN A 16 -0.43 -14.54 -13.93
CA ASN A 16 0.73 -14.47 -13.01
C ASN A 16 1.95 -13.76 -13.61
N ARG A 17 2.10 -13.76 -14.94
CA ARG A 17 3.16 -13.02 -15.63
C ARG A 17 2.88 -11.52 -15.67
N CYS A 18 1.66 -11.12 -16.01
CA CYS A 18 1.30 -9.71 -16.19
C CYS A 18 0.96 -8.98 -14.89
N PHE A 19 0.44 -9.69 -13.88
CA PHE A 19 0.01 -9.10 -12.62
C PHE A 19 1.12 -8.29 -11.92
N PRO A 20 2.36 -8.81 -11.75
CA PRO A 20 3.38 -8.02 -11.10
C PRO A 20 3.71 -6.72 -11.84
N SER A 21 3.76 -6.73 -13.17
CA SER A 21 3.98 -5.52 -13.97
C SER A 21 2.90 -4.47 -13.76
N VAL A 22 1.63 -4.88 -13.58
CA VAL A 22 0.53 -3.97 -13.25
C VAL A 22 0.74 -3.33 -11.88
N ILE A 23 1.06 -4.13 -10.87
CA ILE A 23 1.31 -3.64 -9.50
C ILE A 23 2.50 -2.67 -9.49
N GLU A 24 3.60 -3.03 -10.17
CA GLU A 24 4.76 -2.16 -10.27
C GLU A 24 4.43 -0.82 -10.93
N ARG A 25 3.62 -0.82 -12.00
CA ARG A 25 3.17 0.40 -12.67
C ARG A 25 2.29 1.26 -11.75
N ARG A 26 1.36 0.65 -11.00
CA ARG A 26 0.48 1.36 -10.06
C ARG A 26 1.28 2.03 -8.94
N ILE A 27 2.22 1.31 -8.33
CA ILE A 27 3.08 1.85 -7.26
C ILE A 27 3.98 2.96 -7.80
N ARG A 28 4.65 2.76 -8.95
CA ARG A 28 5.45 3.82 -9.59
C ARG A 28 4.62 5.08 -9.89
N ARG A 29 3.44 4.91 -10.48
CA ARG A 29 2.51 6.03 -10.74
C ARG A 29 2.13 6.76 -9.45
N TYR A 30 1.78 6.04 -8.39
CA TYR A 30 1.45 6.61 -7.08
C TYR A 30 2.62 7.42 -6.51
N THR A 31 3.83 6.87 -6.54
CA THR A 31 5.02 7.55 -6.01
C THR A 31 5.33 8.86 -6.74
N ARG A 32 5.18 8.89 -8.08
CA ARG A 32 5.40 10.05 -8.93
C ARG A 32 4.33 11.13 -8.72
N LEU A 33 3.05 10.76 -8.79
CA LEU A 33 1.94 11.71 -8.66
C LEU A 33 1.96 12.42 -7.31
N ASN A 34 2.37 11.70 -6.26
CA ASN A 34 2.35 12.21 -4.89
C ASN A 34 3.70 12.74 -4.41
N LYS A 35 4.71 12.79 -5.30
CA LYS A 35 6.05 13.31 -5.03
C LYS A 35 6.59 12.80 -3.68
N LEU A 36 6.44 11.48 -3.44
CA LEU A 36 6.73 10.87 -2.14
C LEU A 36 8.20 11.06 -1.73
N PHE A 37 9.08 11.09 -2.74
CA PHE A 37 10.51 11.25 -2.60
C PHE A 37 10.97 12.54 -3.26
N LYS A 38 11.98 13.17 -2.68
CA LYS A 38 12.66 14.38 -3.16
C LYS A 38 14.17 14.19 -3.02
N LYS A 39 14.94 14.92 -3.83
CA LYS A 39 16.40 15.01 -3.70
C LYS A 39 16.80 15.39 -2.27
N GLY A 40 17.75 14.66 -1.71
CA GLY A 40 18.27 14.87 -0.35
C GLY A 40 17.43 14.23 0.78
N ASP A 41 16.36 13.50 0.47
CA ASP A 41 15.63 12.75 1.49
C ASP A 41 16.53 11.70 2.18
N ILE A 42 16.34 11.52 3.49
CA ILE A 42 16.92 10.42 4.26
C ILE A 42 15.78 9.49 4.69
N ILE A 43 15.76 8.28 4.13
CA ILE A 43 14.66 7.33 4.31
C ILE A 43 15.12 6.06 5.02
N TYR A 44 14.21 5.49 5.83
CA TYR A 44 14.35 4.17 6.42
C TYR A 44 13.27 3.25 5.87
N ILE A 45 13.65 2.09 5.34
CA ILE A 45 12.71 1.14 4.72
C ILE A 45 12.38 0.04 5.73
N GLN A 46 11.18 0.10 6.28
CA GLN A 46 10.66 -0.92 7.20
C GLN A 46 9.98 -2.07 6.43
N GLY A 47 9.28 -1.76 5.35
CA GLY A 47 8.52 -2.73 4.55
C GLY A 47 9.41 -3.68 3.75
N LYS A 48 9.02 -4.96 3.67
CA LYS A 48 9.71 -5.99 2.88
C LYS A 48 9.41 -5.86 1.40
N ILE A 49 8.15 -5.61 1.04
CA ILE A 49 7.78 -5.33 -0.35
C ILE A 49 8.36 -3.95 -0.74
N ALA A 50 8.36 -2.98 0.17
CA ALA A 50 8.98 -1.69 -0.06
C ALA A 50 10.48 -1.81 -0.41
N LYS A 51 11.23 -2.68 0.25
CA LYS A 51 12.64 -2.96 -0.11
C LYS A 51 12.83 -3.43 -1.55
N TYR A 52 11.86 -4.15 -2.12
CA TYR A 52 11.88 -4.56 -3.52
C TYR A 52 11.70 -3.36 -4.46
N PHE A 53 10.81 -2.43 -4.11
CA PHE A 53 10.42 -1.33 -4.97
C PHE A 53 11.39 -0.16 -4.94
N ILE A 54 11.89 0.18 -3.75
CA ILE A 54 12.60 1.44 -3.52
C ILE A 54 13.84 1.60 -4.42
N PRO A 55 14.73 0.61 -4.59
CA PRO A 55 15.87 0.76 -5.50
C PRO A 55 15.47 1.10 -6.93
N ARG A 56 14.36 0.53 -7.43
CA ARG A 56 13.85 0.76 -8.79
C ARG A 56 13.07 2.05 -8.96
N ILE A 57 12.57 2.60 -7.85
CA ILE A 57 11.84 3.89 -7.86
C ILE A 57 12.83 5.05 -7.76
N LEU A 58 13.97 4.83 -7.09
CA LEU A 58 14.96 5.85 -6.78
C LEU A 58 16.20 5.84 -7.68
N GLU A 59 16.21 5.04 -8.74
CA GLU A 59 17.38 4.83 -9.62
C GLU A 59 18.07 6.14 -10.03
N ASP A 60 17.29 7.17 -10.40
CA ASP A 60 17.80 8.49 -10.81
C ASP A 60 17.64 9.59 -9.75
N LEU A 61 17.26 9.24 -8.51
CA LEU A 61 16.94 10.22 -7.47
C LEU A 61 17.92 10.15 -6.29
N PRO A 62 18.71 11.20 -6.02
CA PRO A 62 19.69 11.21 -4.92
C PRO A 62 18.98 11.23 -3.56
N VAL A 63 18.67 10.05 -3.04
CA VAL A 63 18.02 9.80 -1.75
C VAL A 63 18.90 8.88 -0.94
N LYS A 64 19.15 9.24 0.33
CA LYS A 64 19.97 8.44 1.25
C LYS A 64 19.10 7.40 1.95
N ILE A 65 19.39 6.12 1.75
CA ILE A 65 18.77 5.03 2.50
C ILE A 65 19.62 4.74 3.75
N THR A 66 19.09 5.02 4.95
CA THR A 66 19.79 4.70 6.21
C THR A 66 19.37 3.34 6.77
N LYS A 67 20.29 2.67 7.45
CA LYS A 67 20.02 1.45 8.24
C LYS A 67 19.43 1.77 9.62
N LYS A 68 19.60 2.99 10.13
CA LYS A 68 19.12 3.40 11.45
C LYS A 68 17.81 4.16 11.34
N ARG A 69 16.76 3.62 11.97
CA ARG A 69 15.44 4.25 12.01
C ARG A 69 15.50 5.67 12.58
N SER A 70 16.36 5.94 13.56
CA SER A 70 16.53 7.24 14.23
C SER A 70 16.98 8.36 13.30
N GLU A 71 17.78 8.05 12.28
CA GLU A 71 18.35 9.04 11.35
C GLU A 71 17.39 9.43 10.21
N ALA A 72 16.30 8.68 10.03
CA ALA A 72 15.39 8.86 8.91
C ALA A 72 14.32 9.91 9.17
N LYS A 73 14.15 10.81 8.20
CA LYS A 73 13.03 11.78 8.16
C LYS A 73 11.74 11.15 7.65
N LYS A 74 11.85 10.10 6.81
CA LYS A 74 10.71 9.36 6.24
C LYS A 74 10.86 7.87 6.51
N ILE A 75 9.76 7.23 6.91
CA ILE A 75 9.71 5.79 7.16
C ILE A 75 8.80 5.15 6.13
N ILE A 76 9.37 4.26 5.31
CA ILE A 76 8.64 3.59 4.24
C ILE A 76 8.09 2.27 4.75
N THR A 77 6.77 2.09 4.66
CA THR A 77 6.05 0.89 5.14
C THR A 77 5.35 0.16 4.00
N ASP A 78 4.98 -1.10 4.26
CA ASP A 78 4.14 -1.92 3.37
C ASP A 78 2.64 -1.68 3.61
N ASP A 79 2.27 -0.53 4.17
CA ASP A 79 0.86 -0.23 4.46
C ASP A 79 0.07 -0.07 3.16
N THR A 80 -1.04 -0.81 3.07
CA THR A 80 -1.94 -0.91 1.91
C THR A 80 -3.14 0.02 2.07
N ALA A 81 -4.00 0.05 1.04
CA ALA A 81 -5.32 0.68 1.13
C ALA A 81 -6.11 0.21 2.36
N ASP A 82 -6.11 -1.09 2.62
CA ASP A 82 -6.85 -1.70 3.72
C ASP A 82 -6.34 -1.21 5.09
N THR A 83 -5.04 -0.93 5.23
CA THR A 83 -4.49 -0.34 6.46
C THR A 83 -5.04 1.05 6.74
N ILE A 84 -5.10 1.90 5.72
CA ILE A 84 -5.57 3.28 5.92
C ILE A 84 -7.07 3.31 6.18
N ILE A 85 -7.84 2.45 5.51
CA ILE A 85 -9.28 2.31 5.74
C ILE A 85 -9.53 1.81 7.16
N GLU A 86 -8.81 0.77 7.61
CA GLU A 86 -8.95 0.25 8.96
C GLU A 86 -8.59 1.30 10.02
N GLN A 87 -7.50 2.06 9.82
CA GLN A 87 -7.12 3.15 10.73
C GLN A 87 -8.22 4.20 10.82
N PHE A 88 -8.74 4.66 9.68
CA PHE A 88 -9.81 5.64 9.64
C PHE A 88 -11.08 5.16 10.33
N LEU A 89 -11.54 3.94 10.04
CA LEU A 89 -12.70 3.37 10.71
C LEU A 89 -12.45 3.21 12.22
N SER A 90 -11.25 2.81 12.62
CA SER A 90 -10.90 2.69 14.04
C SER A 90 -10.92 4.04 14.77
N GLU A 91 -10.66 5.16 14.09
CA GLU A 91 -10.76 6.51 14.64
C GLU A 91 -12.22 6.94 14.82
N LEU A 92 -13.11 6.53 13.92
CA LEU A 92 -14.54 6.87 13.97
C LEU A 92 -15.32 6.12 15.07
N PHE A 93 -14.90 4.91 15.43
CA PHE A 93 -15.59 4.12 16.46
C PHE A 93 -14.96 4.32 17.85
N PRO A 94 -15.65 4.98 18.81
CA PRO A 94 -15.18 5.14 20.18
C PRO A 94 -15.09 3.75 20.85
N GLY A 95 -13.86 3.27 21.05
CA GLY A 95 -13.56 1.92 21.55
C GLY A 95 -12.54 1.16 20.70
N LEU A 96 -12.23 1.63 19.49
CA LEU A 96 -11.20 1.05 18.60
C LEU A 96 -9.94 1.92 18.48
N LYS A 97 -9.86 3.02 19.24
CA LYS A 97 -8.76 3.99 19.17
C LYS A 97 -7.41 3.30 19.43
N LYS A 98 -6.54 3.30 18.41
CA LYS A 98 -5.12 2.98 18.57
C LYS A 98 -4.39 4.24 19.04
N LYS A 99 -3.43 4.08 19.95
CA LYS A 99 -2.52 5.16 20.39
C LYS A 99 -1.89 5.84 19.17
N GLU A 100 -2.02 7.16 19.08
CA GLU A 100 -1.32 7.98 18.09
C GLU A 100 0.19 7.74 18.20
N LYS A 101 0.84 7.44 17.07
CA LYS A 101 2.31 7.35 17.00
C LYS A 101 2.86 8.69 16.51
N LYS A 102 3.75 9.29 17.30
CA LYS A 102 4.38 10.61 17.07
C LYS A 102 5.06 10.79 15.69
N GLU A 103 4.84 11.99 15.15
CA GLU A 103 5.64 12.94 14.33
C GLU A 103 6.44 12.52 13.09
N ARG A 104 6.91 11.28 12.94
CA ARG A 104 7.70 10.94 11.73
C ARG A 104 6.80 10.72 10.53
N LYS A 105 7.21 11.26 9.37
CA LYS A 105 6.46 11.09 8.12
C LYS A 105 6.50 9.64 7.65
N ILE A 106 5.45 8.88 7.99
CA ILE A 106 5.24 7.52 7.50
C ILE A 106 4.73 7.61 6.06
N ILE A 107 5.35 6.86 5.15
CA ILE A 107 4.97 6.77 3.76
C ILE A 107 4.47 5.34 3.48
N PRO A 108 3.14 5.15 3.37
CA PRO A 108 2.55 3.86 3.01
C PRO A 108 2.77 3.60 1.52
N LEU A 109 3.83 2.86 1.17
CA LEU A 109 4.22 2.70 -0.25
C LEU A 109 3.16 1.92 -1.05
N LEU A 110 2.48 0.98 -0.39
CA LEU A 110 1.51 0.08 -1.01
C LEU A 110 0.08 0.62 -0.95
N LEU A 111 -0.10 1.90 -0.63
CA LEU A 111 -1.41 2.54 -0.61
C LEU A 111 -2.28 2.32 -1.87
N PRO A 112 -1.75 2.23 -3.11
CA PRO A 112 -2.59 2.04 -4.28
C PRO A 112 -3.08 0.59 -4.48
N ILE A 113 -2.75 -0.34 -3.57
CA ILE A 113 -3.13 -1.75 -3.66
C ILE A 113 -3.74 -2.26 -2.35
N THR A 114 -4.48 -3.37 -2.45
CA THR A 114 -5.08 -4.08 -1.31
C THR A 114 -4.10 -5.10 -0.69
N ASP A 115 -4.44 -5.63 0.49
CA ASP A 115 -3.69 -6.73 1.12
C ASP A 115 -3.65 -7.97 0.24
N LYS A 116 -4.77 -8.32 -0.40
CA LYS A 116 -4.87 -9.47 -1.31
C LYS A 116 -3.91 -9.32 -2.49
N GLU A 117 -3.83 -8.11 -3.06
CA GLU A 117 -2.89 -7.81 -4.14
C GLU A 117 -1.44 -7.83 -3.66
N ALA A 118 -1.14 -7.26 -2.49
CA ALA A 118 0.19 -7.25 -1.89
C ALA A 118 0.69 -8.67 -1.60
N GLU A 119 -0.17 -9.52 -1.04
CA GLU A 119 0.14 -10.92 -0.78
C GLU A 119 0.40 -11.70 -2.08
N ARG A 120 -0.47 -11.55 -3.08
CA ARG A 120 -0.28 -12.18 -4.39
C ARG A 120 1.02 -11.72 -5.05
N PHE A 121 1.32 -10.42 -4.97
CA PHE A 121 2.54 -9.85 -5.52
C PHE A 121 3.77 -10.45 -4.84
N ALA A 122 3.77 -10.50 -3.51
CA ALA A 122 4.87 -11.07 -2.74
C ALA A 122 5.10 -12.54 -3.07
N LYS A 123 4.04 -13.35 -3.21
CA LYS A 123 4.13 -14.75 -3.63
C LYS A 123 4.80 -14.89 -5.00
N LEU A 124 4.37 -14.10 -5.99
CA LEU A 124 4.90 -14.15 -7.35
C LEU A 124 6.33 -13.60 -7.49
N LYS A 125 6.78 -12.79 -6.53
CA LYS A 125 8.15 -12.26 -6.49
C LYS A 125 9.02 -12.93 -5.43
N HIS A 126 8.55 -14.01 -4.82
CA HIS A 126 9.25 -14.77 -3.77
C HIS A 126 9.70 -13.90 -2.57
N ILE A 127 8.90 -12.90 -2.21
CA ILE A 127 9.15 -12.01 -1.08
C ILE A 127 8.47 -12.60 0.17
N LYS A 128 9.23 -12.77 1.26
CA LYS A 128 8.71 -13.27 2.56
C LYS A 128 7.82 -12.24 3.26
N TYR A 129 6.62 -11.97 2.73
CA TYR A 129 5.65 -11.02 3.26
C TYR A 129 4.46 -11.74 3.89
N LYS A 130 3.93 -11.18 4.98
CA LYS A 130 2.66 -11.60 5.59
C LYS A 130 1.81 -10.35 5.80
N PRO A 131 0.57 -10.31 5.31
CA PRO A 131 -0.31 -9.18 5.56
C PRO A 131 -0.53 -8.99 7.08
N PRO A 132 -0.73 -7.74 7.53
CA PRO A 132 -0.97 -7.47 8.94
C PRO A 132 -2.27 -8.12 9.42
N LYS A 133 -2.32 -8.50 10.70
CA LYS A 133 -3.58 -8.97 11.31
C LYS A 133 -4.57 -7.81 11.37
N ARG A 134 -5.76 -8.01 10.80
CA ARG A 134 -6.86 -7.04 10.77
C ARG A 134 -7.79 -7.21 11.96
N ASN A 135 -8.41 -6.11 12.40
CA ASN A 135 -9.52 -6.16 13.33
C ASN A 135 -10.69 -6.90 12.67
N LYS A 136 -11.14 -7.99 13.31
CA LYS A 136 -12.19 -8.87 12.77
C LYS A 136 -13.50 -8.12 12.48
N ARG A 137 -13.90 -7.17 13.35
CA ARG A 137 -15.15 -6.40 13.18
C ARG A 137 -15.09 -5.48 11.97
N ILE A 138 -13.95 -4.80 11.78
CA ILE A 138 -13.76 -3.91 10.62
C ILE A 138 -13.63 -4.74 9.34
N ALA A 139 -12.91 -5.85 9.40
CA ALA A 139 -12.75 -6.75 8.26
C ALA A 139 -14.10 -7.31 7.79
N SER A 140 -14.95 -7.79 8.70
CA SER A 140 -16.28 -8.30 8.37
C SER A 140 -17.17 -7.21 7.77
N LEU A 141 -17.19 -6.02 8.37
CA LEU A 141 -17.92 -4.86 7.84
C LEU A 141 -17.48 -4.52 6.41
N LEU A 142 -16.17 -4.45 6.15
CA LEU A 142 -15.64 -4.17 4.81
C LEU A 142 -15.92 -5.28 3.79
N GLU A 143 -16.07 -6.52 4.24
CA GLU A 143 -16.48 -7.62 3.37
C GLU A 143 -17.98 -7.54 3.03
N GLU A 144 -18.82 -7.24 4.01
CA GLU A 144 -20.27 -7.02 3.80
C GLU A 144 -20.51 -5.84 2.85
N LEU A 145 -19.85 -4.71 3.08
CA LEU A 145 -19.96 -3.53 2.22
C LEU A 145 -19.47 -3.78 0.80
N GLU A 146 -18.45 -4.62 0.61
CA GLU A 146 -17.95 -4.95 -0.73
C GLU A 146 -18.91 -5.87 -1.50
N ARG A 147 -19.66 -6.72 -0.79
CA ARG A 147 -20.72 -7.54 -1.40
C ARG A 147 -21.87 -6.70 -1.90
N THR A 148 -22.28 -5.68 -1.14
CA THR A 148 -23.40 -4.79 -1.52
C THR A 148 -22.97 -3.71 -2.51
N THR A 149 -21.75 -3.20 -2.38
CA THR A 149 -21.20 -2.14 -3.21
C THR A 149 -19.81 -2.52 -3.71
N PRO A 150 -19.70 -3.00 -4.97
CA PRO A 150 -18.41 -3.22 -5.59
C PRO A 150 -17.52 -1.97 -5.56
N ASP A 151 -16.23 -2.18 -5.33
CA ASP A 151 -15.19 -1.15 -5.25
C ASP A 151 -15.34 -0.17 -4.06
N ILE A 152 -16.10 -0.53 -3.02
CA ILE A 152 -16.30 0.35 -1.86
C ILE A 152 -14.97 0.72 -1.19
N ARG A 153 -14.00 -0.20 -1.12
CA ARG A 153 -12.66 0.09 -0.59
C ARG A 153 -11.97 1.23 -1.34
N TYR A 154 -12.09 1.25 -2.67
CA TYR A 154 -11.52 2.33 -3.49
C TYR A 154 -12.25 3.65 -3.26
N LYS A 155 -13.59 3.62 -3.22
CA LYS A 155 -14.43 4.79 -2.92
C LYS A 155 -14.09 5.38 -1.55
N LEU A 156 -14.02 4.53 -0.52
CA LEU A 156 -13.62 4.91 0.84
C LEU A 156 -12.23 5.51 0.87
N LEU A 157 -11.24 4.86 0.26
CA LEU A 157 -9.88 5.41 0.20
C LEU A 157 -9.84 6.79 -0.46
N ARG A 158 -10.60 6.99 -1.54
CA ARG A 158 -10.70 8.30 -2.20
C ARG A 158 -11.30 9.36 -1.28
N THR A 159 -12.36 9.02 -0.55
CA THR A 159 -13.00 9.91 0.43
C THR A 159 -12.05 10.23 1.58
N ILE A 160 -11.37 9.23 2.15
CA ILE A 160 -10.38 9.42 3.22
C ILE A 160 -9.26 10.34 2.76
N LYS A 161 -8.76 10.16 1.53
CA LYS A 161 -7.74 11.04 0.95
C LYS A 161 -8.20 12.49 0.86
N LYS A 162 -9.44 12.73 0.45
CA LYS A 162 -10.03 14.07 0.42
C LYS A 162 -10.14 14.68 1.82
N LEU A 163 -10.66 13.91 2.78
CA LEU A 163 -10.87 14.38 4.16
C LEU A 163 -9.56 14.64 4.91
N LYS A 164 -8.56 13.76 4.77
CA LYS A 164 -7.25 13.88 5.44
C LYS A 164 -6.24 14.75 4.67
N GLY A 165 -6.62 15.33 3.54
CA GLY A 165 -5.71 16.09 2.67
C GLY A 165 -4.55 15.27 2.09
N ILE A 166 -4.69 13.95 2.02
CA ILE A 166 -3.68 13.04 1.47
C ILE A 166 -3.78 13.11 -0.06
N ARG A 167 -2.83 13.77 -0.71
CA ARG A 167 -2.67 13.76 -2.17
C ARG A 167 -2.16 12.39 -2.61
#